data_AF-A0A2T0WEQ1-F1
#
_entry.id   AF-A0A2T0WEQ1-F1
#
_cell.length_a   1.000
_cell.length_b   1.000
_cell.length_c   1.000
_cell.angle_alpha   90.00
_cell.angle_beta   90.00
_cell.angle_gamma   90.00
#
_symmetry.space_group_name_H-M   'P 1'
#
loop_
_entity.id
_entity.type
_entity.pdbx_description
1 polymer ?
#
loop_
_entity_poly.entity_id
_entity_poly.type
_entity_poly.pdbx_seq_one_letter_code
_entity_poly.pdbx_strand_id
1 'polypeptide(L)'
;MKALKLGVLAVALGVLASSGVARDGIPEEPKKPKGMTEWHMEQARQARAAELSGIQMRGDPEKVYKRYNKTYRKVPMSNLAPDALRQLMLDGVYFWRPQRQRKALWTATRAFADGTAVSCSYTGKGYYWEHALEWIVAPTPVGGAGLIIREDAKKFRDGHFTYGYVYDPANGEVFYQTSGYSTDRVIGWVQSDVPAGVAENCPSFADLGVNPNQRGERLDDLRANAHTITGRPVLFQNNKDNPLTSQMYIWAFPYEK
;
A
#
# COMPACT_ATOMS: atom_id res chain seq x y z
N MET A 1 -29.21 -60.26 43.92
CA MET A 1 -29.25 -58.85 43.46
C MET A 1 -27.97 -58.19 43.93
N LYS A 2 -26.91 -58.25 43.10
CA LYS A 2 -26.42 -57.19 42.20
C LYS A 2 -25.91 -55.95 42.95
N ALA A 3 -24.57 -55.90 43.04
CA ALA A 3 -23.76 -54.75 43.40
C ALA A 3 -23.82 -53.67 42.32
N LEU A 4 -23.62 -52.41 42.72
CA LEU A 4 -23.20 -51.34 41.82
C LEU A 4 -22.04 -50.57 42.48
N LYS A 5 -20.85 -50.70 41.89
CA LYS A 5 -19.71 -49.80 41.98
C LYS A 5 -19.50 -49.17 40.60
N LEU A 6 -18.81 -48.03 40.59
CA LEU A 6 -18.22 -47.29 39.46
C LEU A 6 -19.20 -46.38 38.68
N GLY A 7 -18.80 -45.20 38.20
CA GLY A 7 -17.46 -44.64 38.16
C GLY A 7 -17.46 -43.22 37.58
N VAL A 8 -16.35 -42.53 37.82
CA VAL A 8 -16.01 -41.22 37.25
C VAL A 8 -15.87 -41.36 35.73
N LEU A 9 -16.67 -40.61 34.97
CA LEU A 9 -16.56 -40.55 33.52
C LEU A 9 -15.56 -39.45 33.15
N ALA A 10 -14.36 -39.85 32.74
CA ALA A 10 -13.39 -38.95 32.13
C ALA A 10 -13.82 -38.64 30.69
N VAL A 11 -14.04 -37.36 30.38
CA VAL A 11 -14.24 -36.89 29.01
C VAL A 11 -12.87 -36.80 28.35
N ALA A 12 -12.50 -37.83 27.59
CA ALA A 12 -11.35 -37.80 26.72
C ALA A 12 -11.64 -36.84 25.55
N LEU A 13 -10.97 -35.67 25.52
CA LEU A 13 -10.88 -34.86 24.30
C LEU A 13 -10.09 -35.65 23.27
N GLY A 14 -10.79 -36.23 22.31
CA GLY A 14 -10.19 -36.81 21.12
C GLY A 14 -9.56 -35.71 20.28
N VAL A 15 -8.23 -35.70 20.23
CA VAL A 15 -7.47 -34.95 19.22
C VAL A 15 -7.79 -35.59 17.88
N LEU A 16 -8.65 -34.93 17.08
CA LEU A 16 -8.77 -35.25 15.66
C LEU A 16 -7.43 -34.89 15.03
N ALA A 17 -6.60 -35.91 14.80
CA ALA A 17 -5.46 -35.81 13.91
C ALA A 17 -6.01 -35.58 12.49
N SER A 18 -6.17 -34.32 12.11
CA SER A 18 -6.28 -33.97 10.70
C SER A 18 -4.96 -34.37 10.05
N SER A 19 -4.99 -35.43 9.26
CA SER A 19 -3.93 -35.80 8.33
C SER A 19 -3.72 -34.62 7.38
N GLY A 20 -2.79 -33.73 7.74
CA GLY A 20 -2.35 -32.64 6.90
C GLY A 20 -1.73 -33.25 5.65
N VAL A 21 -2.47 -33.22 4.55
CA VAL A 21 -1.87 -33.31 3.22
C VAL A 21 -0.97 -32.09 3.14
N ALA A 22 0.35 -32.29 3.25
CA ALA A 22 1.30 -31.24 2.98
C ALA A 22 1.07 -30.80 1.53
N ARG A 23 0.43 -29.64 1.34
CA ARG A 23 0.41 -28.99 0.03
C ARG A 23 1.85 -28.61 -0.29
N ASP A 24 2.48 -29.40 -1.14
CA ASP A 24 3.76 -29.06 -1.76
C ASP A 24 3.69 -27.61 -2.28
N GLY A 25 4.46 -26.69 -1.67
CA GLY A 25 4.58 -25.32 -2.14
C GLY A 25 4.21 -24.20 -1.14
N ILE A 26 3.60 -24.51 0.01
CA ILE A 26 3.45 -23.53 1.10
C ILE A 26 4.68 -23.66 2.04
N PRO A 27 5.38 -22.56 2.38
CA PRO A 27 6.62 -22.64 3.15
C PRO A 27 6.38 -23.11 4.59
N GLU A 28 7.44 -23.59 5.24
CA GLU A 28 7.51 -23.71 6.70
C GLU A 28 6.96 -22.46 7.39
N GLU A 29 6.42 -22.64 8.61
CA GLU A 29 5.96 -21.53 9.43
C GLU A 29 7.01 -20.41 9.45
N PRO A 30 6.61 -19.16 9.15
CA PRO A 30 7.59 -18.08 9.12
C PRO A 30 8.26 -18.00 10.50
N LYS A 31 9.57 -17.74 10.54
CA LYS A 31 10.23 -17.38 11.82
C LYS A 31 9.79 -15.98 12.24
N LYS A 32 9.73 -15.72 13.55
CA LYS A 32 9.39 -14.38 14.08
C LYS A 32 10.32 -13.32 13.46
N PRO A 33 9.78 -12.33 12.73
CA PRO A 33 10.62 -11.33 12.08
C PRO A 33 11.35 -10.45 13.09
N LYS A 34 12.61 -10.12 12.79
CA LYS A 34 13.41 -9.19 13.61
C LYS A 34 12.73 -7.82 13.65
N GLY A 35 12.61 -7.25 14.85
CA GLY A 35 12.01 -5.93 15.06
C GLY A 35 10.49 -5.93 15.20
N MET A 36 9.85 -7.11 15.23
CA MET A 36 8.43 -7.20 15.54
C MET A 36 8.14 -6.84 17.00
N THR A 37 7.15 -5.97 17.22
CA THR A 37 6.73 -5.43 18.53
C THR A 37 5.22 -5.59 18.72
N GLU A 38 4.72 -5.33 19.92
CA GLU A 38 3.26 -5.34 20.19
C GLU A 38 2.49 -4.35 19.33
N TRP A 39 3.08 -3.19 19.01
CA TRP A 39 2.46 -2.25 18.07
C TRP A 39 2.23 -2.91 16.70
N HIS A 40 3.21 -3.66 16.18
CA HIS A 40 3.05 -4.38 14.92
C HIS A 40 1.99 -5.49 15.00
N MET A 41 1.92 -6.20 16.13
CA MET A 41 0.87 -7.21 16.36
C MET A 41 -0.52 -6.58 16.34
N GLU A 42 -0.68 -5.40 16.94
CA GLU A 42 -1.95 -4.68 16.93
C GLU A 42 -2.37 -4.26 15.52
N GLN A 43 -1.45 -3.67 14.75
CA GLN A 43 -1.73 -3.33 13.35
C GLN A 43 -2.04 -4.58 12.51
N ALA A 44 -1.36 -5.71 12.79
CA ALA A 44 -1.65 -6.97 12.13
C ALA A 44 -3.05 -7.49 12.48
N ARG A 45 -3.52 -7.36 13.73
CA ARG A 45 -4.90 -7.75 14.12
C ARG A 45 -5.95 -6.90 13.40
N GLN A 46 -5.71 -5.59 13.27
CA GLN A 46 -6.61 -4.69 12.54
C GLN A 46 -6.64 -5.03 11.04
N ALA A 47 -5.47 -5.28 10.44
CA ALA A 47 -5.37 -5.80 9.07
C ALA A 47 -6.13 -7.13 8.91
N ARG A 48 -6.03 -8.04 9.88
CA ARG A 48 -6.76 -9.32 9.86
C ARG A 48 -8.26 -9.13 10.00
N ALA A 49 -8.72 -8.18 10.82
CA ALA A 49 -10.14 -7.85 10.92
C ALA A 49 -10.70 -7.32 9.59
N ALA A 50 -9.93 -6.47 8.88
CA ALA A 50 -10.28 -6.03 7.53
C ALA A 50 -10.29 -7.19 6.51
N GLU A 51 -9.36 -8.14 6.62
CA GLU A 51 -9.37 -9.35 5.79
C GLU A 51 -10.63 -10.17 6.01
N LEU A 52 -11.02 -10.37 7.27
CA LEU A 52 -12.22 -11.13 7.65
C LEU A 52 -13.53 -10.41 7.28
N SER A 53 -13.51 -9.09 7.08
CA SER A 53 -14.67 -8.33 6.57
C SER A 53 -14.77 -8.32 5.04
N GLY A 54 -13.88 -9.03 4.33
CA GLY A 54 -13.93 -9.22 2.88
C GLY A 54 -12.97 -8.32 2.09
N ILE A 55 -12.14 -7.51 2.74
CA ILE A 55 -11.11 -6.73 2.05
C ILE A 55 -9.92 -7.64 1.76
N GLN A 56 -9.49 -7.73 0.50
CA GLN A 56 -8.34 -8.56 0.16
C GLN A 56 -7.06 -7.98 0.78
N MET A 57 -6.55 -8.64 1.83
CA MET A 57 -5.29 -8.28 2.50
C MET A 57 -4.12 -9.18 2.14
N ARG A 58 -4.39 -10.35 1.56
CA ARG A 58 -3.40 -11.31 1.06
C ARG A 58 -3.85 -11.84 -0.28
N GLY A 59 -2.92 -11.93 -1.22
CA GLY A 59 -3.14 -12.64 -2.47
C GLY A 59 -3.06 -14.16 -2.29
N ASP A 60 -3.28 -14.88 -3.37
CA ASP A 60 -3.07 -16.33 -3.40
C ASP A 60 -1.66 -16.71 -2.90
N PRO A 61 -1.53 -17.65 -1.95
CA PRO A 61 -0.26 -17.96 -1.30
C PRO A 61 0.82 -18.41 -2.28
N GLU A 62 0.50 -19.25 -3.27
CA GLU A 62 1.48 -19.69 -4.26
C GLU A 62 1.98 -18.53 -5.13
N LYS A 63 1.06 -17.67 -5.59
CA LYS A 63 1.43 -16.48 -6.39
C LYS A 63 2.25 -15.50 -5.58
N VAL A 64 1.89 -15.26 -4.32
CA VAL A 64 2.65 -14.40 -3.39
C VAL A 64 4.05 -14.96 -3.15
N TYR A 65 4.16 -16.26 -2.87
CA TYR A 65 5.42 -16.94 -2.62
C TYR A 65 6.34 -16.94 -3.85
N LYS A 66 5.80 -17.26 -5.03
CA LYS A 66 6.52 -17.18 -6.32
C LYS A 66 7.00 -15.75 -6.58
N ARG A 67 6.13 -14.74 -6.44
CA ARG A 67 6.47 -13.33 -6.66
C ARG A 67 7.58 -12.82 -5.75
N TYR A 68 7.62 -13.29 -4.51
CA TYR A 68 8.62 -12.87 -3.55
C TYR A 68 9.90 -13.72 -3.55
N ASN A 69 10.11 -14.51 -4.59
CA ASN A 69 11.26 -15.41 -4.75
C ASN A 69 11.38 -16.39 -3.58
N LYS A 70 10.29 -17.09 -3.29
CA LYS A 70 10.24 -18.16 -2.29
C LYS A 70 10.59 -17.72 -0.86
N THR A 71 10.34 -16.45 -0.52
CA THR A 71 10.49 -15.90 0.84
C THR A 71 9.41 -14.85 1.08
N TYR A 72 8.96 -14.61 2.31
CA TYR A 72 8.09 -13.46 2.59
C TYR A 72 8.94 -12.20 2.72
N ARG A 73 8.71 -11.20 1.85
CA ARG A 73 9.53 -9.99 1.80
C ARG A 73 9.17 -9.00 2.91
N LYS A 74 10.12 -8.14 3.25
CA LYS A 74 9.93 -7.00 4.17
C LYS A 74 9.43 -5.77 3.40
N VAL A 75 8.24 -5.86 2.81
CA VAL A 75 7.60 -4.74 2.09
C VAL A 75 6.49 -4.16 2.97
N PRO A 76 6.35 -2.82 3.10
CA PRO A 76 5.24 -2.20 3.81
C PRO A 76 3.89 -2.66 3.27
N MET A 77 2.97 -2.99 4.17
CA MET A 77 1.59 -3.31 3.80
C MET A 77 0.81 -2.05 3.53
N SER A 78 0.10 -2.02 2.40
CA SER A 78 -0.89 -0.98 2.18
C SER A 78 -1.97 -1.03 3.26
N ASN A 79 -2.29 0.15 3.80
CA ASN A 79 -3.32 0.36 4.81
C ASN A 79 -4.59 1.00 4.23
N LEU A 80 -4.73 1.07 2.90
CA LEU A 80 -5.93 1.58 2.25
C LEU A 80 -6.72 0.45 1.60
N ALA A 81 -8.04 0.53 1.70
CA ALA A 81 -8.93 -0.26 0.86
C ALA A 81 -8.84 0.22 -0.61
N PRO A 82 -9.14 -0.64 -1.60
CA PRO A 82 -9.10 -0.25 -3.02
C PRO A 82 -9.91 1.01 -3.35
N ASP A 83 -11.13 1.12 -2.83
CA ASP A 83 -11.98 2.29 -3.10
C ASP A 83 -11.52 3.54 -2.36
N ALA A 84 -10.96 3.39 -1.16
CA ALA A 84 -10.38 4.52 -0.43
C ALA A 84 -9.15 5.09 -1.17
N LEU A 85 -8.30 4.23 -1.72
CA LEU A 85 -7.18 4.66 -2.56
C LEU A 85 -7.65 5.30 -3.86
N ARG A 86 -8.65 4.71 -4.54
CA ARG A 86 -9.26 5.29 -5.74
C ARG A 86 -9.79 6.70 -5.46
N GLN A 87 -10.56 6.85 -4.39
CA GLN A 87 -11.16 8.13 -4.02
C GLN A 87 -10.09 9.16 -3.63
N LEU A 88 -9.06 8.76 -2.88
CA LEU A 88 -7.93 9.64 -2.55
C LEU A 88 -7.27 10.20 -3.81
N MET A 89 -7.06 9.37 -4.85
CA MET A 89 -6.47 9.81 -6.11
C MET A 89 -7.39 10.70 -6.95
N LEU A 90 -8.72 10.51 -6.86
CA LEU A 90 -9.70 11.33 -7.58
C LEU A 90 -9.94 12.68 -6.91
N ASP A 91 -9.84 12.75 -5.59
CA ASP A 91 -10.11 13.95 -4.82
C ASP A 91 -8.94 14.96 -4.81
N GLY A 92 -7.79 14.60 -5.38
CA GLY A 92 -6.62 15.46 -5.32
C GLY A 92 -5.54 15.16 -6.34
N VAL A 93 -4.45 15.88 -6.19
CA VAL A 93 -3.24 15.79 -7.01
C VAL A 93 -2.15 15.10 -6.20
N TYR A 94 -1.59 14.04 -6.77
CA TYR A 94 -0.50 13.28 -6.14
C TYR A 94 0.85 13.88 -6.49
N PHE A 95 1.57 14.38 -5.49
CA PHE A 95 2.93 14.89 -5.62
C PHE A 95 3.94 13.83 -5.20
N TRP A 96 4.94 13.56 -6.04
CA TRP A 96 5.92 12.52 -5.78
C TRP A 96 7.23 12.74 -6.53
N ARG A 97 8.29 12.08 -6.07
CA ARG A 97 9.58 12.06 -6.76
C ARG A 97 9.70 10.85 -7.68
N PRO A 98 9.86 11.03 -8.99
CA PRO A 98 10.07 9.90 -9.88
C PRO A 98 11.45 9.28 -9.70
N GLN A 99 11.50 7.96 -9.45
CA GLN A 99 12.78 7.24 -9.26
C GLN A 99 13.51 6.93 -10.58
N ARG A 100 12.80 6.87 -11.72
CA ARG A 100 13.37 6.44 -13.02
C ARG A 100 13.40 7.51 -14.09
N GLN A 101 12.65 8.61 -13.94
CA GLN A 101 12.72 9.72 -14.87
C GLN A 101 13.89 10.63 -14.46
N ARG A 102 15.09 10.36 -14.98
CA ARG A 102 16.34 11.08 -14.66
C ARG A 102 16.29 12.61 -14.85
N LYS A 103 15.26 13.15 -15.48
CA LYS A 103 15.10 14.58 -15.73
C LYS A 103 14.17 15.28 -14.74
N ALA A 104 13.18 14.60 -14.17
CA ALA A 104 12.18 15.24 -13.32
C ALA A 104 12.62 15.24 -11.84
N LEU A 105 12.62 16.41 -11.20
CA LEU A 105 12.88 16.57 -9.78
C LEU A 105 11.67 16.15 -8.94
N TRP A 106 10.46 16.44 -9.45
CA TRP A 106 9.18 16.01 -8.88
C TRP A 106 8.09 16.02 -9.95
N THR A 107 6.98 15.36 -9.65
CA THR A 107 5.80 15.25 -10.51
C THR A 107 4.54 15.49 -9.70
N ALA A 108 3.61 16.26 -10.25
CA ALA A 108 2.23 16.40 -9.81
C ALA A 108 1.33 15.61 -10.76
N THR A 109 0.57 14.65 -10.26
CA THR A 109 -0.28 13.78 -11.07
C THR A 109 -1.75 13.93 -10.68
N ARG A 110 -2.59 14.29 -11.65
CA ARG A 110 -4.05 14.34 -11.53
C ARG A 110 -4.65 13.10 -12.17
N ALA A 111 -5.54 12.42 -11.45
CA ALA A 111 -6.22 11.23 -11.93
C ALA A 111 -7.67 11.54 -12.30
N PHE A 112 -8.20 10.85 -13.31
CA PHE A 112 -9.58 11.00 -13.78
C PHE A 112 -10.34 9.68 -13.66
N ALA A 113 -11.67 9.76 -13.53
CA ALA A 113 -12.55 8.63 -13.26
C ALA A 113 -12.53 7.54 -14.36
N ASP A 114 -12.20 7.90 -15.59
CA ASP A 114 -12.08 6.98 -16.74
C ASP A 114 -10.79 6.14 -16.72
N GLY A 115 -9.92 6.34 -15.72
CA GLY A 115 -8.63 5.67 -15.60
C GLY A 115 -7.51 6.33 -16.40
N THR A 116 -7.74 7.52 -16.95
CA THR A 116 -6.67 8.38 -17.48
C THR A 116 -6.09 9.24 -16.35
N ALA A 117 -4.84 9.67 -16.52
CA ALA A 117 -4.17 10.59 -15.62
C ALA A 117 -3.30 11.55 -16.44
N VAL A 118 -3.03 12.73 -15.89
CA VAL A 118 -2.09 13.68 -16.48
C VAL A 118 -1.06 14.03 -15.42
N SER A 119 0.20 14.06 -15.82
CA SER A 119 1.31 14.45 -14.96
C SER A 119 1.97 15.72 -15.47
N CYS A 120 2.14 16.69 -14.57
CA CYS A 120 2.99 17.86 -14.74
C CYS A 120 4.30 17.59 -14.01
N SER A 121 5.40 17.49 -14.75
CA SER A 121 6.73 17.21 -14.20
C SER A 121 7.64 18.41 -14.29
N TYR A 122 8.34 18.71 -13.20
CA TYR A 122 9.33 19.77 -13.12
C TYR A 122 10.74 19.22 -13.29
N THR A 123 11.56 19.80 -14.17
CA THR A 123 12.94 19.34 -14.40
C THR A 123 14.02 20.31 -13.89
N GLY A 124 13.64 21.37 -13.17
CA GLY A 124 14.55 22.43 -12.73
C GLY A 124 14.54 23.65 -13.66
N LYS A 125 14.98 24.81 -13.14
CA LYS A 125 15.12 26.06 -13.90
C LYS A 125 13.83 26.54 -14.59
N GLY A 126 12.67 26.35 -13.96
CA GLY A 126 11.39 26.78 -14.51
C GLY A 126 10.83 25.90 -15.63
N TYR A 127 11.46 24.77 -15.95
CA TYR A 127 10.96 23.88 -17.00
C TYR A 127 9.91 22.89 -16.47
N TYR A 128 8.74 22.92 -17.09
CA TYR A 128 7.63 22.00 -16.87
C TYR A 128 7.31 21.26 -18.15
N TRP A 129 6.88 20.01 -18.03
CA TRP A 129 6.31 19.27 -19.15
C TRP A 129 5.13 18.43 -18.69
N GLU A 130 4.05 18.50 -19.46
CA GLU A 130 2.83 17.74 -19.23
C GLU A 130 2.86 16.46 -20.07
N HIS A 131 2.44 15.34 -19.49
CA HIS A 131 2.33 14.08 -20.21
C HIS A 131 1.14 13.24 -19.72
N ALA A 132 0.48 12.61 -20.68
CA ALA A 132 -0.64 11.71 -20.44
C ALA A 132 -0.15 10.37 -19.89
N LEU A 133 -0.88 9.83 -18.93
CA LEU A 133 -0.67 8.55 -18.31
C LEU A 133 -2.01 7.82 -18.19
N GLU A 134 -1.93 6.56 -17.82
CA GLU A 134 -3.07 5.80 -17.31
C GLU A 134 -2.84 5.50 -15.83
N TRP A 135 -3.92 5.24 -15.12
CA TRP A 135 -3.83 4.76 -13.75
C TRP A 135 -4.85 3.66 -13.46
N ILE A 136 -4.45 2.74 -12.58
CA ILE A 136 -5.34 1.74 -12.01
C ILE A 136 -5.00 1.52 -10.53
N VAL A 137 -6.04 1.26 -9.74
CA VAL A 137 -5.88 0.58 -8.46
C VAL A 137 -5.71 -0.90 -8.76
N ALA A 138 -4.64 -1.49 -8.25
CA ALA A 138 -4.26 -2.88 -8.49
C ALA A 138 -4.13 -3.62 -7.16
N PRO A 139 -4.37 -4.94 -7.13
CA PRO A 139 -4.18 -5.73 -5.93
C PRO A 139 -2.71 -5.74 -5.50
N THR A 140 -2.47 -5.95 -4.21
CA THR A 140 -1.13 -6.15 -3.66
C THR A 140 -0.93 -7.60 -3.23
N PRO A 141 0.31 -8.13 -3.19
CA PRO A 141 0.54 -9.48 -2.68
C PRO A 141 0.11 -9.58 -1.21
N VAL A 142 0.34 -8.52 -0.45
CA VAL A 142 -0.10 -8.33 0.93
C VAL A 142 -0.38 -6.84 1.16
N GLY A 143 -1.47 -6.51 1.85
CA GLY A 143 -2.00 -5.15 2.00
C GLY A 143 -3.32 -4.97 1.25
N GLY A 144 -4.03 -3.87 1.52
CA GLY A 144 -5.36 -3.63 0.99
C GLY A 144 -5.37 -3.24 -0.50
N ALA A 145 -4.49 -2.36 -0.93
CA ALA A 145 -4.44 -1.93 -2.33
C ALA A 145 -3.09 -1.35 -2.74
N GLY A 146 -2.86 -1.22 -4.04
CA GLY A 146 -1.80 -0.37 -4.53
C GLY A 146 -2.19 0.31 -5.83
N LEU A 147 -1.26 1.09 -6.35
CA LEU A 147 -1.51 1.96 -7.48
C LEU A 147 -0.45 1.72 -8.56
N ILE A 148 -0.90 1.75 -9.80
CA ILE A 148 -0.04 1.76 -10.98
C ILE A 148 -0.40 3.04 -11.74
N ILE A 149 0.57 3.92 -11.95
CA ILE A 149 0.44 5.11 -12.79
C ILE A 149 1.58 5.09 -13.82
N ARG A 150 1.23 4.96 -15.10
CA ARG A 150 2.16 4.90 -16.24
C ARG A 150 1.38 4.89 -17.56
N GLU A 151 2.05 5.13 -18.68
CA GLU A 151 1.46 5.22 -20.02
C GLU A 151 0.63 3.99 -20.44
N ASP A 152 0.95 2.80 -19.92
CA ASP A 152 0.30 1.53 -20.26
C ASP A 152 -0.32 0.83 -19.04
N ALA A 153 -0.74 1.60 -18.02
CA ALA A 153 -1.23 1.04 -16.76
C ALA A 153 -2.40 0.06 -16.94
N LYS A 154 -3.30 0.29 -17.92
CA LYS A 154 -4.47 -0.59 -18.11
C LYS A 154 -4.10 -2.02 -18.56
N LYS A 155 -2.91 -2.24 -19.13
CA LYS A 155 -2.41 -3.59 -19.47
C LYS A 155 -2.19 -4.48 -18.24
N PHE A 156 -2.13 -3.88 -17.04
CA PHE A 156 -1.86 -4.57 -15.79
C PHE A 156 -3.12 -4.88 -14.96
N ARG A 157 -4.33 -4.63 -15.51
CA ARG A 157 -5.60 -4.89 -14.81
C ARG A 157 -5.76 -6.36 -14.40
N ASP A 158 -5.28 -7.28 -15.23
CA ASP A 158 -5.50 -8.71 -15.05
C ASP A 158 -4.27 -9.40 -14.42
N GLY A 159 -4.30 -9.59 -13.10
CA GLY A 159 -3.39 -10.53 -12.42
C GLY A 159 -2.01 -9.98 -12.04
N HIS A 160 -1.73 -8.69 -12.25
CA HIS A 160 -0.49 -8.08 -11.79
C HIS A 160 -0.66 -7.48 -10.39
N PHE A 161 0.06 -8.02 -9.41
CA PHE A 161 0.18 -7.29 -8.15
C PHE A 161 1.06 -6.04 -8.34
N THR A 162 0.85 -5.02 -7.52
CA THR A 162 1.71 -3.84 -7.41
C THR A 162 2.35 -3.74 -6.00
N TYR A 163 3.08 -2.67 -5.72
CA TYR A 163 3.60 -2.37 -4.39
C TYR A 163 2.50 -1.75 -3.52
N GLY A 164 2.54 -2.02 -2.21
CA GLY A 164 1.58 -1.47 -1.26
C GLY A 164 1.75 0.04 -1.10
N TYR A 165 0.66 0.78 -1.33
CA TYR A 165 0.58 2.21 -1.04
C TYR A 165 0.16 2.42 0.40
N VAL A 166 1.01 3.08 1.17
CA VAL A 166 0.75 3.39 2.58
C VAL A 166 0.43 4.88 2.69
N TYR A 167 -0.65 5.20 3.39
CA TYR A 167 -1.09 6.57 3.64
C TYR A 167 -1.07 6.87 5.14
N ASP A 168 -0.49 8.01 5.51
CA ASP A 168 -0.50 8.53 6.86
C ASP A 168 -1.63 9.55 7.00
N PRO A 169 -2.73 9.22 7.72
CA PRO A 169 -3.88 10.11 7.85
C PRO A 169 -3.59 11.36 8.68
N ALA A 170 -2.53 11.39 9.49
CA ALA A 170 -2.20 12.53 10.33
C ALA A 170 -1.65 13.72 9.52
N ASN A 171 -0.89 13.43 8.46
CA ASN A 171 -0.16 14.44 7.69
C ASN A 171 -0.37 14.35 6.16
N GLY A 172 -1.18 13.38 5.70
CA GLY A 172 -1.54 13.18 4.30
C GLY A 172 -0.40 12.65 3.42
N GLU A 173 0.67 12.14 4.02
CA GLU A 173 1.79 11.56 3.28
C GLU A 173 1.44 10.19 2.72
N VAL A 174 2.00 9.90 1.56
CA VAL A 174 1.92 8.60 0.90
C VAL A 174 3.33 8.10 0.69
N PHE A 175 3.55 6.82 1.00
CA PHE A 175 4.79 6.16 0.64
C PHE A 175 4.57 4.74 0.15
N TYR A 176 5.47 4.29 -0.72
CA TYR A 176 5.55 2.91 -1.15
C TYR A 176 6.99 2.53 -1.48
N GLN A 177 7.28 1.24 -1.41
CA GLN A 177 8.62 0.71 -1.67
C GLN A 177 8.62 0.02 -3.03
N THR A 178 9.46 0.47 -3.97
CA THR A 178 9.55 -0.04 -5.35
C THR A 178 10.48 -1.25 -5.50
N SER A 179 11.13 -1.70 -4.43
CA SER A 179 12.04 -2.85 -4.42
C SER A 179 12.00 -3.58 -3.09
N GLY A 180 11.99 -4.91 -3.11
CA GLY A 180 12.13 -5.72 -1.90
C GLY A 180 13.54 -5.76 -1.31
N TYR A 181 14.50 -5.05 -1.93
CA TYR A 181 15.92 -5.05 -1.55
C TYR A 181 16.45 -3.65 -1.21
N SER A 182 15.79 -2.58 -1.65
CA SER A 182 16.20 -1.21 -1.37
C SER A 182 15.23 -0.53 -0.41
N THR A 183 15.75 0.25 0.53
CA THR A 183 14.97 1.15 1.38
C THR A 183 14.42 2.37 0.63
N ASP A 184 14.71 2.51 -0.67
CA ASP A 184 14.24 3.64 -1.49
C ASP A 184 12.72 3.64 -1.55
N ARG A 185 12.14 4.47 -0.71
CA ARG A 185 10.71 4.75 -0.69
C ARG A 185 10.44 5.89 -1.65
N VAL A 186 9.43 5.72 -2.49
CA VAL A 186 8.80 6.89 -3.08
C VAL A 186 7.99 7.51 -1.95
N ILE A 187 8.28 8.77 -1.66
CA ILE A 187 7.54 9.58 -0.69
C ILE A 187 6.83 10.67 -1.50
N GLY A 188 5.60 10.92 -1.14
CA GLY A 188 4.74 11.90 -1.75
C GLY A 188 3.60 12.28 -0.82
N TRP A 189 2.63 13.02 -1.34
CA TRP A 189 1.39 13.36 -0.66
C TRP A 189 0.30 13.65 -1.68
N VAL A 190 -0.94 13.73 -1.21
CA VAL A 190 -2.07 14.17 -2.02
C VAL A 190 -2.61 15.48 -1.45
N GLN A 191 -2.90 16.46 -2.30
CA GLN A 191 -3.49 17.76 -1.93
C GLN A 191 -4.56 18.16 -2.94
N SER A 192 -5.48 19.05 -2.55
CA SER A 192 -6.60 19.49 -3.40
C SER A 192 -6.27 20.68 -4.32
N ASP A 193 -5.15 21.37 -4.06
CA ASP A 193 -4.67 22.52 -4.83
C ASP A 193 -3.29 22.24 -5.44
N VAL A 194 -2.74 23.19 -6.20
CA VAL A 194 -1.41 23.08 -6.81
C VAL A 194 -0.57 24.35 -6.61
N PRO A 195 0.78 24.24 -6.60
CA PRO A 195 1.66 25.40 -6.69
C PRO A 195 1.34 26.26 -7.92
N ALA A 196 1.57 27.57 -7.82
CA ALA A 196 1.39 28.51 -8.94
C ALA A 196 2.10 28.05 -10.22
N GLY A 197 3.35 27.56 -10.10
CA GLY A 197 4.12 27.08 -11.25
C GLY A 197 3.47 25.90 -11.99
N VAL A 198 2.71 25.03 -11.30
CA VAL A 198 1.95 23.95 -11.95
C VAL A 198 0.77 24.53 -12.72
N ALA A 199 -0.04 25.38 -12.09
CA ALA A 199 -1.22 25.98 -12.72
C ALA A 199 -0.85 26.85 -13.94
N GLU A 200 0.27 27.58 -13.87
CA GLU A 200 0.73 28.47 -14.94
C GLU A 200 1.31 27.72 -16.16
N ASN A 201 1.94 26.56 -15.95
CA ASN A 201 2.72 25.88 -16.98
C ASN A 201 2.10 24.55 -17.47
N CYS A 202 1.08 24.03 -16.78
CA CYS A 202 0.44 22.76 -17.11
C CYS A 202 -1.09 22.95 -17.22
N PRO A 203 -1.63 23.12 -18.46
CA PRO A 203 -3.03 23.47 -18.70
C PRO A 203 -4.04 22.51 -18.07
N SER A 204 -3.71 21.22 -17.92
CA SER A 204 -4.62 20.24 -17.30
C SER A 204 -4.84 20.44 -15.80
N PHE A 205 -4.20 21.44 -15.19
CA PHE A 205 -4.33 21.80 -13.78
C PHE A 205 -4.89 23.21 -13.57
N ALA A 206 -5.21 23.94 -14.64
CA ALA A 206 -5.62 25.35 -14.59
C ALA A 206 -6.97 25.59 -13.90
N ASP A 207 -7.81 24.55 -13.80
CA ASP A 207 -9.12 24.57 -13.12
C ASP A 207 -9.03 24.25 -11.62
N LEU A 208 -7.86 23.91 -11.10
CA LEU A 208 -7.66 23.61 -9.69
C LEU A 208 -7.37 24.88 -8.87
N GLY A 209 -7.59 24.79 -7.56
CA GLY A 209 -7.15 25.82 -6.62
C GLY A 209 -5.64 26.00 -6.67
N VAL A 210 -5.18 27.25 -6.49
CA VAL A 210 -3.75 27.60 -6.48
C VAL A 210 -3.30 27.91 -5.06
N ASN A 211 -2.21 27.27 -4.63
CA ASN A 211 -1.51 27.57 -3.39
C ASN A 211 -0.29 28.47 -3.68
N PRO A 212 -0.39 29.81 -3.51
CA PRO A 212 0.68 30.73 -3.85
C PRO A 212 1.88 30.64 -2.89
N ASN A 213 1.73 29.98 -1.74
CA ASN A 213 2.76 29.83 -0.71
C ASN A 213 3.61 28.57 -0.92
N GLN A 214 3.17 27.64 -1.77
CA GLN A 214 3.90 26.43 -2.10
C GLN A 214 4.86 26.72 -3.27
N ARG A 215 6.16 26.84 -2.97
CA ARG A 215 7.21 27.22 -3.93
C ARG A 215 8.49 26.43 -3.69
N GLY A 216 9.34 26.38 -4.70
CA GLY A 216 10.67 25.77 -4.63
C GLY A 216 10.93 24.81 -5.79
N GLU A 217 12.17 24.32 -5.85
CA GLU A 217 12.61 23.46 -6.95
C GLU A 217 12.64 21.98 -6.56
N ARG A 218 12.72 21.69 -5.26
CA ARG A 218 12.78 20.34 -4.72
C ARG A 218 11.44 19.94 -4.13
N LEU A 219 11.20 18.62 -4.08
CA LEU A 219 10.00 18.08 -3.46
C LEU A 219 9.86 18.49 -1.98
N ASP A 220 10.97 18.57 -1.24
CA ASP A 220 11.00 18.99 0.16
C ASP A 220 10.59 20.46 0.34
N ASP A 221 10.95 21.33 -0.60
CA ASP A 221 10.56 22.75 -0.57
C ASP A 221 9.03 22.88 -0.71
N LEU A 222 8.47 22.12 -1.66
CA LEU A 222 7.02 22.10 -1.89
C LEU A 222 6.25 21.45 -0.74
N ARG A 223 6.86 20.53 0.01
CA ARG A 223 6.19 19.84 1.12
C ARG A 223 5.84 20.80 2.26
N ALA A 224 6.66 21.82 2.52
CA ALA A 224 6.56 22.68 3.69
C ALA A 224 5.22 23.43 3.81
N ASN A 225 4.65 23.85 2.68
CA ASN A 225 3.38 24.60 2.64
C ASN A 225 2.26 23.84 1.91
N ALA A 226 2.40 22.51 1.77
CA ALA A 226 1.40 21.67 1.11
C ALA A 226 0.10 21.60 1.92
N HIS A 227 -1.05 21.80 1.27
CA HIS A 227 -2.37 21.59 1.87
C HIS A 227 -2.80 20.14 1.67
N THR A 228 -2.13 19.23 2.36
CA THR A 228 -2.36 17.79 2.24
C THR A 228 -3.78 17.41 2.66
N ILE A 229 -4.37 16.46 1.92
CA ILE A 229 -5.61 15.81 2.34
C ILE A 229 -5.29 14.90 3.53
N THR A 230 -5.85 15.21 4.70
CA THR A 230 -5.67 14.46 5.95
C THR A 230 -6.95 13.79 6.42
N GLY A 231 -6.88 12.97 7.47
CA GLY A 231 -8.05 12.42 8.17
C GLY A 231 -8.80 11.31 7.44
N ARG A 232 -8.34 10.84 6.28
CA ARG A 232 -9.02 9.72 5.60
C ARG A 232 -8.88 8.43 6.42
N PRO A 233 -9.98 7.65 6.57
CA PRO A 233 -9.91 6.36 7.23
C PRO A 233 -8.91 5.41 6.58
N VAL A 234 -8.17 4.69 7.40
CA VAL A 234 -7.25 3.61 7.01
C VAL A 234 -7.67 2.31 7.69
N LEU A 235 -7.31 1.18 7.08
CA LEU A 235 -7.60 -0.16 7.61
C LEU A 235 -6.85 -0.45 8.92
N PHE A 236 -5.67 0.15 9.07
CA PHE A 236 -4.80 0.09 10.24
C PHE A 236 -3.79 1.23 10.14
N GLN A 237 -3.18 1.61 11.25
CA GLN A 237 -2.12 2.63 11.23
C GLN A 237 -0.82 2.02 10.71
N ASN A 238 -0.10 2.76 9.89
CA ASN A 238 1.19 2.31 9.40
C ASN A 238 2.18 3.48 9.36
N ASN A 239 3.42 3.22 9.74
CA ASN A 239 4.44 4.25 9.94
C ASN A 239 5.52 4.10 8.87
N LYS A 240 5.92 5.20 8.22
CA LYS A 240 6.97 5.15 7.21
C LYS A 240 8.26 4.59 7.76
N ASP A 241 8.76 5.07 8.89
CA ASP A 241 10.04 4.66 9.48
C ASP A 241 10.02 3.24 10.02
N ASN A 242 8.90 2.82 10.59
CA ASN A 242 8.74 1.48 11.17
C ASN A 242 7.39 0.83 10.75
N PRO A 243 7.27 0.36 9.50
CA PRO A 243 5.99 -0.10 8.98
C PRO A 243 5.65 -1.53 9.41
N LEU A 244 4.35 -1.84 9.48
CA LEU A 244 3.88 -3.22 9.37
C LEU A 244 4.25 -3.73 7.97
N THR A 245 4.95 -4.86 7.92
CA THR A 245 5.44 -5.46 6.68
C THR A 245 4.72 -6.76 6.35
N SER A 246 4.72 -7.13 5.07
CA SER A 246 4.16 -8.40 4.60
C SER A 246 4.71 -9.63 5.34
N GLN A 247 6.01 -9.62 5.68
CA GLN A 247 6.63 -10.69 6.46
C GLN A 247 6.08 -10.77 7.89
N MET A 248 5.90 -9.63 8.56
CA MET A 248 5.34 -9.57 9.91
C MET A 248 3.89 -10.03 9.96
N TYR A 249 3.09 -9.63 8.97
CA TYR A 249 1.68 -10.04 8.90
C TYR A 249 1.51 -11.51 8.62
N ILE A 250 2.25 -12.07 7.66
CA ILE A 250 2.18 -13.50 7.35
C ILE A 250 2.74 -14.35 8.50
N TRP A 251 3.70 -13.82 9.27
CA TRP A 251 4.11 -14.48 10.52
C TRP A 251 3.00 -14.49 11.57
N ALA A 252 2.36 -13.34 11.81
CA ALA A 252 1.30 -13.21 12.82
C ALA A 252 0.06 -14.04 12.46
N PHE A 253 -0.27 -14.08 11.18
CA PHE A 253 -1.39 -14.82 10.61
C PHE A 253 -0.89 -15.59 9.39
N PRO A 254 -0.40 -16.84 9.58
CA PRO A 254 -0.01 -17.70 8.47
C PRO A 254 -1.16 -18.02 7.53
N TYR A 255 -0.85 -18.51 6.33
CA TYR A 255 -1.87 -19.12 5.48
C TYR A 255 -2.33 -20.44 6.11
N GLU A 256 -3.63 -20.72 6.05
CA GLU A 256 -4.18 -22.02 6.43
C GLU A 256 -3.66 -23.08 5.43
N LYS A 257 -3.33 -24.27 5.93
CA LYS A 257 -2.78 -25.38 5.12
C LYS A 257 -3.91 -26.08 4.34
#